data_AF-A0A316MCA6-F1
#
_entry.id   AF-A0A316MCA6-F1
#
_cell.length_a   1.000
_cell.length_b   1.000
_cell.length_c   1.000
_cell.angle_alpha   90.00
_cell.angle_beta   90.00
_cell.angle_gamma   90.00
#
_symmetry.space_group_name_H-M   'P 1'
#
loop_
_entity.id
_entity.type
_entity.pdbx_description
1 polymer ?
#
loop_
_entity_poly.entity_id
_entity_poly.type
_entity_poly.pdbx_seq_one_letter_code
_entity_poly.pdbx_strand_id
1 'polypeptide(L)'
;MKSDIVSFEFVRINRARGKICKCNPPHYEVDTTNRIVTCSDCGAICDAFDALVSLAEMYEDIEETQQRMLSKAQSYAKMADEEFQRMRRNKVFRDMESNYRSGLYPICPQCMKTFDPVHIQSWTRHN
;
A
#
# COMPACT_ATOMS: atom_id res chain seq x y z
N MET A 1 57.28 16.93 1.97
CA MET A 1 57.00 17.60 3.26
C MET A 1 55.49 17.55 3.46
N LYS A 2 55.00 16.69 4.37
CA LYS A 2 53.58 16.64 4.74
C LYS A 2 53.40 17.57 5.94
N SER A 3 52.51 18.55 5.80
CA SER A 3 52.12 19.46 6.86
C SER A 3 51.19 18.73 7.83
N ASP A 4 51.69 18.40 9.02
CA ASP A 4 50.89 17.92 10.14
C ASP A 4 50.07 19.10 10.69
N ILE A 5 48.86 19.27 10.15
CA ILE A 5 47.90 20.24 10.68
C ILE A 5 47.19 19.57 11.84
N VAL A 6 47.55 19.96 13.06
CA VAL A 6 46.83 19.55 14.27
C VAL A 6 45.71 20.56 14.52
N SER A 7 44.48 20.19 14.16
CA SER A 7 43.27 20.98 14.47
C SER A 7 42.77 20.61 15.86
N PHE A 8 42.69 21.58 16.76
CA PHE A 8 42.10 21.41 18.08
C PHE A 8 40.76 22.15 18.14
N GLU A 9 39.67 21.41 18.31
CA GLU A 9 38.36 21.99 18.63
C GLU A 9 38.25 22.06 20.16
N PHE A 10 38.49 23.24 20.74
CA PHE A 10 38.73 23.37 22.19
C PHE A 10 37.50 23.20 23.08
N VAL A 11 36.28 23.16 22.51
CA VAL A 11 34.97 22.77 23.09
C VAL A 11 33.87 23.57 22.38
N ARG A 12 32.91 22.88 21.77
CA ARG A 12 31.71 23.49 21.15
C ARG A 12 30.53 23.39 22.11
N ILE A 13 30.17 24.50 22.76
CA ILE A 13 29.02 24.55 23.69
C ILE A 13 27.73 24.80 22.90
N ASN A 14 26.98 23.73 22.63
CA ASN A 14 25.64 23.85 22.05
C ASN A 14 24.61 24.15 23.15
N ARG A 15 24.24 25.42 23.31
CA ARG A 15 23.27 25.90 24.32
C ARG A 15 21.79 25.72 23.91
N ALA A 16 21.53 25.28 22.68
CA ALA A 16 20.19 25.16 22.11
C ALA A 16 19.59 23.75 22.17
N ARG A 17 20.31 22.74 22.70
CA ARG A 17 19.73 21.40 22.90
C ARG A 17 18.69 21.48 24.02
N GLY A 18 17.43 21.26 23.67
CA GLY A 18 16.38 21.07 24.67
C GLY A 18 16.74 19.89 25.57
N LYS A 19 16.61 20.05 26.89
CA LYS A 19 16.90 18.97 27.85
C LYS A 19 15.95 17.77 27.71
N ILE A 20 14.77 17.99 27.14
CA ILE A 20 13.72 16.98 26.93
C ILE A 20 13.28 17.10 25.48
N CYS A 21 13.25 15.98 24.76
CA CYS A 21 12.76 15.91 23.38
C CYS A 21 11.26 16.25 23.33
N LYS A 22 10.84 17.04 22.33
CA LYS A 22 9.42 17.37 22.07
C LYS A 22 9.00 17.02 20.64
N CYS A 23 9.83 16.27 19.91
CA CYS A 23 9.54 15.87 18.53
C CYS A 23 8.48 14.76 18.52
N ASN A 24 7.64 14.75 17.49
CA ASN A 24 6.61 13.72 17.31
C ASN A 24 6.38 13.40 15.80
N PRO A 25 6.77 12.21 15.32
CA PRO A 25 7.63 11.23 16.00
C PRO A 25 9.08 11.73 16.06
N PRO A 26 9.83 11.39 17.12
CA PRO A 26 11.26 11.70 17.22
C PRO A 26 12.10 10.80 16.30
N HIS A 27 13.02 11.39 15.52
CA HIS A 27 14.04 10.61 14.82
C HIS A 27 15.21 10.31 15.77
N TYR A 28 15.44 9.03 16.08
CA TYR A 28 16.50 8.60 16.98
C TYR A 28 17.79 8.26 16.26
N GLU A 29 18.91 8.69 16.84
CA GLU A 29 20.26 8.31 16.49
C GLU A 29 20.91 7.62 17.69
N VAL A 30 21.49 6.44 17.46
CA VAL A 30 22.05 5.60 18.52
C VAL A 30 23.57 5.57 18.39
N ASP A 31 24.25 6.19 19.35
CA ASP A 31 25.70 6.04 19.51
C ASP A 31 25.98 4.75 20.29
N THR A 32 26.41 3.72 19.56
CA THR A 32 26.71 2.40 20.13
C THR A 32 27.99 2.38 20.98
N THR A 33 28.89 3.35 20.78
CA THR A 33 30.16 3.44 21.53
C THR A 33 29.91 4.06 22.90
N ASN A 34 29.19 5.18 22.92
CA ASN A 34 28.89 5.92 24.16
C ASN A 34 27.60 5.45 24.84
N ARG A 35 26.81 4.58 24.18
CA ARG A 35 25.49 4.09 24.63
C ARG A 35 24.50 5.23 24.88
N ILE A 36 24.51 6.22 23.99
CA ILE A 36 23.64 7.41 24.08
C ILE A 36 22.67 7.37 22.91
N VAL A 37 21.39 7.61 23.21
CA VAL A 37 20.38 7.86 22.19
C VAL A 37 20.15 9.36 22.12
N THR A 38 20.20 9.93 20.92
CA THR A 38 19.89 11.35 20.69
C THR A 38 18.81 11.51 19.66
N CYS A 39 17.99 12.55 19.78
CA CYS A 39 17.08 12.95 18.70
C CYS A 39 17.86 13.72 17.63
N SER A 40 17.79 13.29 16.37
CA SER A 40 18.45 13.95 15.25
C SER A 40 17.88 15.33 14.93
N ASP A 41 16.59 15.55 15.23
CA ASP A 41 15.91 16.82 14.91
C ASP A 41 16.26 17.93 15.92
N CYS A 42 16.21 17.63 17.22
CA CYS A 42 16.41 18.62 18.29
C CYS A 42 17.71 18.46 19.07
N GLY A 43 18.45 17.38 18.85
CA GLY A 43 19.71 17.06 19.52
C GLY A 43 19.58 16.69 21.00
N ALA A 44 18.36 16.53 21.51
CA ALA A 44 18.13 16.13 22.90
C ALA A 44 18.69 14.71 23.14
N ILE A 45 19.25 14.47 24.33
CA ILE A 45 19.59 13.12 24.78
C ILE A 45 18.29 12.48 25.26
N CYS A 46 17.94 11.36 24.65
CA CYS A 46 16.76 10.58 24.97
C CYS A 46 17.15 9.41 25.88
N ASP A 47 16.26 9.03 26.79
CA ASP A 47 16.42 7.78 27.52
C ASP A 47 16.30 6.59 26.55
N ALA A 48 17.17 5.59 26.72
CA ALA A 48 17.24 4.46 25.82
C ALA A 48 16.02 3.53 25.94
N PHE A 49 15.48 3.35 27.14
CA PHE A 49 14.30 2.53 27.35
C PHE A 49 13.06 3.20 26.76
N ASP A 50 12.88 4.50 27.02
CA ASP A 50 11.76 5.27 26.46
C ASP A 50 11.80 5.28 24.92
N ALA A 51 12.99 5.40 24.33
CA ALA A 51 13.16 5.34 22.87
C ALA A 51 12.79 3.96 22.30
N LEU A 52 13.15 2.87 22.99
CA LEU A 52 12.78 1.51 22.58
C LEU A 52 11.28 1.26 22.66
N VAL A 53 10.62 1.73 23.73
CA VAL A 53 9.16 1.63 23.88
C VAL A 53 8.47 2.40 22.77
N SER A 54 8.87 3.65 22.52
CA SER A 54 8.30 4.46 21.44
C SER A 54 8.51 3.83 20.06
N LEU A 55 9.67 3.23 19.81
CA LEU A 55 9.91 2.49 18.56
C LEU A 55 8.98 1.29 18.44
N ALA A 56 8.81 0.50 19.49
CA ALA A 56 7.92 -0.66 19.49
C ALA A 56 6.46 -0.25 19.20
N GLU A 57 5.95 0.78 19.86
CA GLU A 57 4.61 1.33 19.63
C GLU A 57 4.43 1.78 18.16
N MET A 58 5.42 2.50 17.60
CA MET A 58 5.37 2.91 16.19
C MET A 58 5.33 1.71 15.23
N TYR A 59 6.04 0.62 15.54
CA TYR A 59 6.00 -0.59 14.71
C TYR A 59 4.63 -1.29 14.77
N GLU A 60 4.02 -1.37 15.95
CA GLU A 60 2.66 -1.92 16.12
C GLU A 60 1.63 -1.11 15.32
N ASP A 61 1.70 0.23 15.38
CA ASP A 61 0.82 1.12 14.61
C ASP A 61 1.00 0.95 13.09
N ILE A 62 2.26 0.83 12.63
CA ILE A 62 2.57 0.59 11.22
C ILE A 62 2.01 -0.76 10.78
N GLU A 63 2.20 -1.82 11.58
CA GLU A 63 1.70 -3.15 11.26
C GLU A 63 0.17 -3.15 11.17
N GLU A 64 -0.53 -2.56 12.14
CA GLU A 64 -1.99 -2.47 12.12
C GLU A 64 -2.47 -1.70 10.87
N THR A 65 -1.80 -0.59 10.55
CA THR A 65 -2.13 0.20 9.37
C THR A 65 -1.89 -0.60 8.08
N GLN A 66 -0.79 -1.34 7.99
CA GLN A 66 -0.50 -2.21 6.85
C GLN A 66 -1.56 -3.30 6.68
N GLN A 67 -1.96 -3.97 7.77
CA GLN A 67 -3.03 -4.98 7.72
C GLN A 67 -4.37 -4.38 7.26
N ARG A 68 -4.72 -3.19 7.76
CA ARG A 68 -5.91 -2.44 7.31
C ARG A 68 -5.83 -2.05 5.83
N MET A 69 -4.65 -1.63 5.34
CA MET A 69 -4.45 -1.31 3.93
C MET A 69 -4.57 -2.55 3.04
N LEU A 70 -3.97 -3.67 3.44
CA LEU A 70 -4.04 -4.94 2.71
C LEU A 70 -5.48 -5.47 2.59
N SER A 71 -6.23 -5.46 3.69
CA SER A 71 -7.64 -5.88 3.68
C SER A 71 -8.51 -5.00 2.76
N LYS A 72 -8.29 -3.68 2.75
CA LYS A 72 -8.94 -2.77 1.80
C LYS A 72 -8.52 -3.05 0.35
N ALA A 73 -7.24 -3.28 0.09
CA ALA A 73 -6.76 -3.60 -1.25
C ALA A 73 -7.40 -4.89 -1.78
N GLN A 74 -7.51 -5.93 -0.95
CA GLN A 74 -8.17 -7.18 -1.30
C GLN A 74 -9.66 -6.99 -1.61
N SER A 75 -10.37 -6.16 -0.84
CA SER A 75 -11.79 -5.90 -1.10
C SER A 75 -12.01 -5.13 -2.40
N TYR A 76 -11.18 -4.12 -2.69
CA TYR A 76 -11.21 -3.40 -3.96
C TYR A 76 -10.86 -4.29 -5.15
N ALA A 77 -9.85 -5.16 -5.01
CA ALA A 77 -9.50 -6.13 -6.05
C ALA A 77 -10.68 -7.05 -6.36
N LYS A 78 -11.34 -7.60 -5.32
CA LYS A 78 -12.51 -8.45 -5.50
C LYS A 78 -13.66 -7.74 -6.22
N MET A 79 -13.98 -6.50 -5.82
CA MET A 79 -15.03 -5.72 -6.48
C MET A 79 -14.67 -5.38 -7.94
N ALA A 80 -13.41 -5.06 -8.21
CA ALA A 80 -12.93 -4.80 -9.57
C ALA A 80 -13.03 -6.05 -10.45
N ASP A 81 -12.66 -7.22 -9.92
CA ASP A 81 -12.80 -8.50 -10.62
C ASP A 81 -14.27 -8.83 -10.91
N GLU A 82 -15.15 -8.65 -9.93
CA GLU A 82 -16.60 -8.87 -10.10
C GLU A 82 -17.19 -7.95 -11.18
N GLU A 83 -16.84 -6.66 -11.18
CA GLU A 83 -17.30 -5.72 -12.19
C GLU A 83 -16.68 -6.02 -13.56
N PHE A 84 -15.40 -6.42 -13.63
CA PHE A 84 -14.76 -6.84 -14.88
C PHE A 84 -15.47 -8.06 -15.49
N GLN A 85 -15.81 -9.06 -14.68
CA GLN A 85 -16.58 -10.22 -15.14
C GLN A 85 -17.98 -9.81 -15.61
N ARG A 86 -18.66 -8.90 -14.90
CA ARG A 86 -19.95 -8.35 -15.31
C ARG A 86 -19.85 -7.62 -16.65
N MET A 87 -18.85 -6.75 -16.82
CA MET A 87 -18.59 -6.03 -18.07
C MET A 87 -18.33 -7.01 -19.22
N ARG A 88 -17.52 -8.06 -18.99
CA ARG A 88 -17.24 -9.08 -19.99
C ARG A 88 -18.51 -9.82 -20.43
N ARG A 89 -19.37 -10.23 -19.50
CA ARG A 89 -20.67 -10.87 -19.81
C ARG A 89 -21.56 -9.93 -20.60
N ASN A 90 -21.67 -8.67 -20.18
CA ASN A 90 -22.46 -7.65 -20.88
C ASN A 90 -21.94 -7.35 -22.29
N LYS A 91 -20.62 -7.36 -22.49
CA LYS A 91 -20.01 -7.16 -23.80
C LYS A 91 -20.49 -8.23 -24.79
N VAL A 92 -20.52 -9.50 -24.40
CA VAL A 92 -21.00 -10.58 -25.28
C VAL A 92 -22.44 -10.33 -25.74
N PHE A 93 -23.32 -9.88 -24.84
CA PHE A 93 -24.70 -9.54 -25.21
C PHE A 93 -24.78 -8.30 -26.11
N ARG A 94 -23.96 -7.27 -25.87
CA ARG A 94 -23.90 -6.09 -26.74
C ARG A 94 -23.37 -6.42 -28.13
N ASP A 95 -22.35 -7.27 -28.22
CA ASP A 95 -21.79 -7.74 -29.48
C ASP A 95 -22.83 -8.57 -30.24
N MET A 96 -23.55 -9.47 -29.53
CA MET A 96 -24.67 -10.23 -30.09
C MET A 96 -25.79 -9.32 -30.59
N GLU A 97 -26.17 -8.30 -29.83
CA GLU A 97 -27.18 -7.31 -30.24
C GLU A 97 -26.74 -6.54 -31.50
N SER A 98 -25.51 -6.04 -31.52
CA SER A 98 -24.94 -5.32 -32.66
C SER A 98 -24.91 -6.18 -33.92
N ASN A 99 -24.47 -7.43 -33.80
CA ASN A 99 -24.43 -8.39 -34.90
C ASN A 99 -25.83 -8.77 -35.38
N TYR A 100 -26.77 -8.96 -34.46
CA TYR A 100 -28.15 -9.27 -34.81
C TYR A 100 -28.80 -8.13 -35.60
N ARG A 101 -28.57 -6.87 -35.19
CA ARG A 101 -29.04 -5.68 -35.94
C ARG A 101 -28.44 -5.57 -37.34
N SER A 102 -27.24 -6.11 -37.58
CA SER A 102 -26.61 -6.15 -38.90
C SER A 102 -26.99 -7.40 -39.72
N GLY A 103 -27.93 -8.22 -39.24
CA GLY A 103 -28.42 -9.42 -39.93
C GLY A 103 -27.58 -10.67 -39.70
N LEU A 104 -26.64 -10.65 -38.74
CA LEU A 104 -25.85 -11.81 -38.36
C LEU A 104 -26.49 -12.56 -37.19
N TYR A 105 -26.73 -13.85 -37.37
CA TYR A 105 -27.34 -14.70 -36.36
C TYR A 105 -26.26 -15.46 -35.56
N PRO A 106 -26.44 -15.64 -34.24
CA PRO A 106 -25.53 -16.43 -33.44
C PRO A 106 -25.56 -17.91 -33.82
N ILE A 107 -24.40 -18.55 -33.71
CA ILE A 107 -24.21 -19.99 -33.94
C ILE A 107 -24.00 -20.67 -32.60
N CYS A 108 -24.75 -21.74 -32.33
CA CYS A 108 -24.57 -22.54 -31.13
C CYS A 108 -23.20 -23.25 -31.18
N PRO A 109 -22.31 -23.07 -30.18
CA PRO A 109 -20.97 -23.65 -30.21
C PRO A 109 -20.95 -25.19 -30.04
N GLN A 110 -22.05 -25.79 -29.56
CA GLN A 110 -22.14 -27.25 -29.38
C GLN A 110 -22.62 -27.98 -30.63
N CYS A 111 -23.66 -27.47 -31.30
CA CYS A 111 -24.25 -28.13 -32.46
C CYS A 111 -23.97 -27.42 -33.80
N MET A 112 -23.29 -26.27 -33.76
CA MET A 112 -22.90 -25.44 -34.91
C MET A 112 -24.07 -24.96 -35.79
N LYS A 113 -25.30 -24.99 -35.25
CA LYS A 113 -26.48 -24.47 -35.93
C LYS A 113 -26.72 -23.01 -35.55
N THR A 114 -27.13 -22.22 -36.53
CA THR A 114 -27.66 -20.86 -36.30
C THR A 114 -28.96 -20.95 -35.50
N PHE A 115 -29.18 -20.01 -34.59
CA PHE A 115 -30.45 -19.87 -33.89
C PHE A 115 -30.88 -18.41 -33.83
N ASP A 116 -32.19 -18.19 -33.81
CA ASP A 116 -32.76 -16.86 -33.57
C ASP A 116 -32.91 -16.64 -32.07
N PRO A 117 -32.25 -15.61 -31.49
CA PRO A 117 -32.42 -15.24 -30.09
C PRO A 117 -33.89 -15.04 -29.65
N VAL A 118 -34.81 -14.70 -30.55
CA VAL A 118 -36.25 -14.54 -30.27
C VAL A 118 -36.88 -15.83 -29.74
N HIS A 119 -36.31 -16.99 -30.07
CA HIS A 119 -36.81 -18.29 -29.61
C HIS A 119 -36.25 -18.74 -28.25
N ILE A 120 -35.46 -17.92 -27.56
CA ILE A 120 -35.02 -18.21 -26.18
C ILE A 120 -36.22 -18.05 -25.24
N GLN A 121 -36.69 -19.15 -24.66
CA GLN A 121 -37.88 -19.17 -23.78
C GLN A 121 -37.58 -19.48 -22.32
N SER A 122 -36.41 -20.03 -22.00
CA SER A 122 -36.06 -20.48 -20.66
C SER A 122 -34.63 -20.13 -20.28
N TRP A 123 -34.42 -19.93 -18.99
CA TRP A 123 -33.14 -19.56 -18.39
C TRP A 123 -32.89 -20.47 -17.19
N THR A 124 -31.65 -20.94 -17.03
CA THR A 124 -31.24 -21.74 -15.86
C THR A 124 -29.97 -21.17 -15.26
N ARG A 125 -29.71 -21.48 -13.99
CA ARG A 125 -28.42 -21.17 -13.36
C ARG A 125 -27.36 -22.11 -13.93
N HIS A 126 -26.18 -21.57 -14.22
CA HIS A 126 -25.03 -22.41 -14.49
C HIS A 126 -24.66 -23.11 -13.19
N ASN A 127 -24.82 -24.44 -13.14
CA ASN A 127 -24.31 -25.26 -12.06
C ASN A 127 -22.78 -25.26 -12.08
#